data_AF-A0A443LW81-F1
#
_entry.id   AF-A0A443LW81-F1
#
_cell.length_a   1.000
_cell.length_b   1.000
_cell.length_c   1.000
_cell.angle_alpha   90.00
_cell.angle_beta   90.00
_cell.angle_gamma   90.00
#
_symmetry.space_group_name_H-M   'P 1'
#
loop_
_entity.id
_entity.type
_entity.pdbx_description
1 polymer ?
#
loop_
_entity_poly.entity_id
_entity_poly.type
_entity_poly.pdbx_seq_one_letter_code
_entity_poly.pdbx_strand_id
1 'polypeptide(L)'
;MGADRHHRMLEARVAHAGHRDQEFSGQVHVGLHGRGMRHSSKGGRVPPRDQAPAPRRLWQSRTQRPRWRVCDLDCPAPRRYRKHMPRHLAPLLPLCLCLAALSARAEEPLPPGMEGAEVLPGWEAPDGSRIAALKIALDPGWKTYWRSPGDAGVPPVIDFAGSDNVAKVQVIWPAPQVFDQNGLRTVGYHDEMILPLKITPTDPAKPVTLSADLDMGICHDVCVPVSLELGADLAGPGAPDAEIRAAMAAVPLRQPGLAHCTVEPIADGMRVKAAIDLPEAAGEVALFELRSTPMWVSDSEAERQGNTLLASAEFVPDSGKPFPLDQSDLRITVLSDAGAIEIDGCPAN
;
A
#
# COMPACT_ATOMS: atom_id res chain seq x y z
N MET A 1 4.86 -10.48 25.37
CA MET A 1 5.40 -11.77 24.85
C MET A 1 4.88 -12.11 23.44
N GLY A 2 4.23 -11.18 22.72
CA GLY A 2 3.78 -11.37 21.32
C GLY A 2 4.79 -10.91 20.27
N ALA A 3 5.38 -9.72 20.44
CA ALA A 3 6.33 -9.11 19.48
C ALA A 3 7.53 -10.01 19.11
N ASP A 4 8.08 -10.76 20.08
CA ASP A 4 9.23 -11.65 19.86
C ASP A 4 8.91 -12.91 19.01
N ARG A 5 7.62 -13.23 18.84
CA ARG A 5 7.17 -14.32 17.95
C ARG A 5 6.98 -13.84 16.51
N HIS A 6 6.53 -12.60 16.33
CA HIS A 6 6.36 -11.97 15.01
C HIS A 6 7.70 -11.60 14.37
N HIS A 7 8.65 -11.10 15.16
CA HIS A 7 10.00 -10.81 14.67
C HIS A 7 10.69 -12.07 14.12
N ARG A 8 10.57 -13.21 14.82
CA ARG A 8 11.10 -14.49 14.36
C ARG A 8 10.43 -15.03 13.09
N MET A 9 9.15 -14.70 12.84
CA MET A 9 8.47 -15.07 11.59
C MET A 9 9.02 -14.26 10.40
N LEU A 10 9.30 -12.97 10.58
CA LEU A 10 9.99 -12.19 9.55
C LEU A 10 11.41 -12.70 9.29
N GLU A 11 12.19 -12.97 10.34
CA GLU A 11 13.56 -13.47 10.21
C GLU A 11 13.64 -14.86 9.54
N ALA A 12 12.72 -15.77 9.87
CA ALA A 12 12.66 -17.11 9.27
C ALA A 12 12.34 -17.07 7.76
N ARG A 13 11.50 -16.12 7.34
CA ARG A 13 11.15 -15.94 5.91
C ARG A 13 12.30 -15.34 5.11
N VAL A 14 13.01 -14.36 5.67
CA VAL A 14 14.24 -13.81 5.07
C VAL A 14 15.30 -14.91 4.90
N ALA A 15 15.39 -15.84 5.85
CA ALA A 15 16.35 -16.95 5.80
C ALA A 15 16.01 -18.01 4.72
N HIS A 16 14.74 -18.24 4.40
CA HIS A 16 14.35 -19.20 3.34
C HIS A 16 14.64 -18.68 1.93
N ALA A 17 14.49 -17.37 1.68
CA ALA A 17 14.89 -16.77 0.41
C ALA A 17 16.39 -16.96 0.11
N GLY A 18 17.25 -17.01 1.13
CA GLY A 18 18.70 -17.18 0.97
C GLY A 18 19.19 -18.61 0.74
N HIS A 19 18.34 -19.63 0.87
CA HIS A 19 18.81 -21.03 0.96
C HIS A 19 18.78 -21.83 -0.35
N ARG A 20 18.31 -21.26 -1.47
CA ARG A 20 18.32 -21.93 -2.80
C ARG A 20 19.46 -21.52 -3.75
N ASP A 21 20.37 -20.62 -3.35
CA ASP A 21 21.42 -20.06 -4.23
C ASP A 21 22.81 -20.71 -4.13
N GLN A 22 22.95 -21.92 -3.59
CA GLN A 22 24.25 -22.61 -3.54
C GLN A 22 24.16 -24.05 -4.03
N GLU A 23 24.21 -24.25 -5.35
CA GLU A 23 24.88 -25.40 -5.99
C GLU A 23 24.88 -25.27 -7.53
N PHE A 24 25.77 -24.47 -8.10
CA PHE A 24 26.20 -24.63 -9.50
C PHE A 24 27.64 -24.11 -9.69
N SER A 25 28.62 -24.82 -9.14
CA SER A 25 30.01 -24.72 -9.59
C SER A 25 30.34 -25.92 -10.50
N GLY A 26 30.12 -25.74 -11.80
CA GLY A 26 30.53 -26.69 -12.83
C GLY A 26 31.59 -26.04 -13.74
N GLN A 27 32.83 -26.49 -13.61
CA GLN A 27 33.99 -26.08 -14.41
C GLN A 27 33.77 -26.31 -15.92
N VAL A 28 34.12 -25.31 -16.75
CA VAL A 28 34.55 -25.56 -18.13
C VAL A 28 35.73 -24.64 -18.47
N HIS A 29 36.86 -25.27 -18.77
CA HIS A 29 38.00 -24.65 -19.42
C HIS A 29 38.31 -25.40 -20.72
N VAL A 30 39.14 -24.77 -21.58
CA VAL A 30 39.55 -25.13 -22.95
C VAL A 30 38.57 -24.58 -24.00
N GLY A 31 38.97 -23.80 -25.01
CA GLY A 31 40.28 -23.37 -25.49
C GLY A 31 40.12 -22.68 -26.85
N LEU A 32 41.09 -21.82 -27.14
CA LEU A 32 41.19 -20.86 -28.25
C LEU A 32 41.06 -21.41 -29.69
N HIS A 33 40.51 -20.54 -30.57
CA HIS A 33 40.84 -20.23 -31.99
C HIS A 33 39.53 -19.88 -32.74
N GLY A 34 39.36 -18.86 -33.57
CA GLY A 34 40.22 -17.88 -34.23
C GLY A 34 39.52 -17.46 -35.55
N ARG A 35 39.67 -16.19 -35.98
CA ARG A 35 39.16 -15.54 -37.21
C ARG A 35 37.66 -15.19 -37.16
N GLY A 36 37.17 -13.98 -37.43
CA GLY A 36 37.69 -12.88 -38.22
C GLY A 36 36.85 -12.74 -39.49
N MET A 37 35.87 -11.81 -39.52
CA MET A 37 35.38 -11.19 -40.76
C MET A 37 34.56 -9.92 -40.46
N ARG A 38 34.65 -8.97 -41.40
CA ARG A 38 34.29 -7.55 -41.31
C ARG A 38 32.93 -7.26 -41.97
N HIS A 39 32.45 -6.02 -41.68
CA HIS A 39 31.45 -5.22 -42.40
C HIS A 39 30.00 -5.69 -42.22
N SER A 40 29.00 -4.82 -41.97
CA SER A 40 28.72 -3.57 -42.68
C SER A 40 27.84 -2.64 -41.84
N SER A 41 28.23 -1.36 -41.83
CA SER A 41 27.48 -0.19 -41.38
C SER A 41 26.35 0.19 -42.35
N LYS A 42 25.13 0.40 -41.85
CA LYS A 42 24.09 1.33 -42.36
C LYS A 42 23.21 1.70 -41.16
N GLY A 43 22.98 2.94 -40.73
CA GLY A 43 23.12 4.23 -41.40
C GLY A 43 21.77 4.70 -41.96
N GLY A 44 20.93 5.33 -41.13
CA GLY A 44 19.72 6.05 -41.57
C GLY A 44 18.87 6.51 -40.38
N ARG A 45 19.09 7.71 -39.83
CA ARG A 45 18.51 9.03 -40.18
C ARG A 45 17.21 9.34 -39.40
N VAL A 46 17.41 10.10 -38.32
CA VAL A 46 16.40 10.82 -37.53
C VAL A 46 16.03 12.12 -38.26
N PRO A 47 14.73 12.49 -38.41
CA PRO A 47 14.32 13.85 -38.74
C PRO A 47 14.02 14.68 -37.47
N PRO A 48 14.13 16.03 -37.55
CA PRO A 48 14.19 16.90 -36.37
C PRO A 48 12.82 17.36 -35.85
N ARG A 49 12.87 17.84 -34.59
CA ARG A 49 11.89 18.70 -33.91
C ARG A 49 11.34 19.80 -34.83
N ASP A 50 10.05 20.12 -34.69
CA ASP A 50 9.64 21.50 -34.41
C ASP A 50 8.12 21.63 -34.10
N GLN A 51 7.83 22.60 -33.23
CA GLN A 51 6.57 23.33 -32.99
C GLN A 51 5.79 23.03 -31.70
N ALA A 52 6.22 23.72 -30.65
CA ALA A 52 5.38 24.17 -29.55
C ALA A 52 4.55 25.41 -29.98
N PRO A 53 3.27 25.51 -29.64
CA PRO A 53 2.54 26.77 -29.72
C PRO A 53 2.61 27.58 -28.41
N ALA A 54 2.84 28.88 -28.59
CA ALA A 54 3.00 29.93 -27.58
C ALA A 54 1.78 30.14 -26.65
N PRO A 55 1.98 30.70 -25.44
CA PRO A 55 0.90 30.96 -24.49
C PRO A 55 0.09 32.21 -24.87
N ARG A 56 -1.24 32.08 -24.91
CA ARG A 56 -2.16 33.20 -25.11
C ARG A 56 -2.67 33.76 -23.78
N ARG A 57 -2.35 35.05 -23.61
CA ARG A 57 -3.15 36.14 -23.02
C ARG A 57 -3.56 36.03 -21.55
N LEU A 58 -2.74 36.72 -20.76
CA LEU A 58 -3.06 37.41 -19.51
C LEU A 58 -4.50 37.94 -19.46
N TRP A 59 -5.25 37.47 -18.47
CA TRP A 59 -6.49 38.06 -17.99
C TRP A 59 -6.19 39.41 -17.31
N GLN A 60 -6.64 40.51 -17.92
CA GLN A 60 -6.70 41.81 -17.25
C GLN A 60 -8.00 41.87 -16.44
N SER A 61 -7.91 41.67 -15.12
CA SER A 61 -9.01 41.97 -14.20
C SER A 61 -9.12 43.48 -13.99
N ARG A 62 -10.22 44.02 -14.48
CA ARG A 62 -10.64 45.41 -14.39
C ARG A 62 -11.02 45.73 -12.94
N THR A 63 -10.12 46.37 -12.18
CA THR A 63 -10.39 46.81 -10.81
C THR A 63 -11.28 48.06 -10.82
N GLN A 64 -12.59 47.87 -10.63
CA GLN A 64 -13.51 48.97 -10.35
C GLN A 64 -13.43 49.32 -8.86
N ARG A 65 -12.90 50.51 -8.55
CA ARG A 65 -12.95 51.08 -7.20
C ARG A 65 -14.30 51.79 -7.00
N PRO A 66 -15.05 51.52 -5.90
CA PRO A 66 -16.23 52.29 -5.59
C PRO A 66 -15.85 53.66 -5.00
N ARG A 67 -16.54 54.68 -5.52
CA ARG A 67 -16.42 56.10 -5.21
C ARG A 67 -17.19 56.40 -3.92
N TRP A 68 -16.49 56.57 -2.80
CA TRP A 68 -17.09 56.98 -1.53
C TRP A 68 -17.36 58.48 -1.54
N ARG A 69 -18.62 58.85 -1.27
CA ARG A 69 -19.05 60.23 -1.06
C ARG A 69 -18.57 60.71 0.31
N VAL A 70 -18.00 61.91 0.31
CA VAL A 70 -17.65 62.66 1.51
C VAL A 70 -18.94 63.17 2.14
N CYS A 71 -19.18 62.83 3.41
CA CYS A 71 -20.15 63.53 4.25
C CYS A 71 -19.37 64.52 5.12
N ASP A 72 -19.55 65.80 4.83
CA ASP A 72 -19.17 66.90 5.70
C ASP A 72 -20.10 66.90 6.92
N LEU A 73 -19.56 66.62 8.10
CA LEU A 73 -20.20 66.91 9.38
C LEU A 73 -19.18 67.54 10.32
N ASP A 74 -19.53 68.76 10.74
CA ASP A 74 -18.86 69.61 11.70
C ASP A 74 -18.43 68.86 12.97
N CYS A 75 -17.14 68.96 13.28
CA CYS A 75 -16.59 68.48 14.54
C CYS A 75 -16.08 69.68 15.36
N PRO A 76 -16.63 69.96 16.55
CA PRO A 76 -16.16 71.07 17.38
C PRO A 76 -14.83 70.72 18.08
N ALA A 77 -13.97 71.74 18.18
CA ALA A 77 -12.60 71.67 18.68
C ALA A 77 -12.44 71.14 20.12
N PRO A 78 -11.31 70.47 20.46
CA PRO A 78 -11.04 70.02 21.81
C PRO A 78 -10.54 71.15 22.72
N ARG A 79 -11.12 71.26 23.91
CA ARG A 79 -10.70 72.17 24.98
C ARG A 79 -9.38 71.68 25.61
N ARG A 80 -8.46 72.63 25.79
CA ARG A 80 -7.19 72.48 26.51
C ARG A 80 -7.43 72.10 27.98
N TYR A 81 -6.88 70.97 28.41
CA TYR A 81 -6.68 70.67 29.83
C TYR A 81 -5.18 70.68 30.13
N ARG A 82 -4.75 71.50 31.10
CA ARG A 82 -3.35 71.76 31.43
C ARG A 82 -3.12 71.40 32.90
N LYS A 83 -1.99 70.70 33.13
CA LYS A 83 -1.29 70.46 34.43
C LYS A 83 -1.97 69.38 35.30
N HIS A 84 -1.28 68.46 35.97
CA HIS A 84 0.02 68.54 36.64
C HIS A 84 0.77 67.19 36.60
N MET A 85 2.10 67.29 36.62
CA MET A 85 3.08 66.20 36.62
C MET A 85 3.77 66.19 38.00
N PRO A 86 3.89 65.03 38.67
CA PRO A 86 4.99 64.80 39.59
C PRO A 86 5.94 63.73 39.06
N ARG A 87 7.22 64.08 39.11
CA ARG A 87 8.39 63.26 38.82
C ARG A 87 8.64 62.32 39.99
N HIS A 88 8.63 61.01 39.76
CA HIS A 88 9.45 60.06 40.54
C HIS A 88 10.00 58.98 39.60
N LEU A 89 11.33 58.98 39.46
CA LEU A 89 12.13 57.92 38.85
C LEU A 89 12.33 56.78 39.86
N ALA A 90 12.09 55.55 39.44
CA ALA A 90 12.91 54.38 39.79
C ALA A 90 12.65 53.22 38.79
N PRO A 91 13.68 52.51 38.31
CA PRO A 91 13.57 51.49 37.28
C PRO A 91 13.40 50.09 37.88
N LEU A 92 12.48 49.28 37.35
CA LEU A 92 12.47 47.83 37.57
C LEU A 92 12.32 47.11 36.23
N LEU A 93 13.36 46.33 35.92
CA LEU A 93 13.54 45.44 34.78
C LEU A 93 12.41 44.37 34.70
N PRO A 94 12.19 43.79 33.50
CA PRO A 94 10.98 43.08 33.11
C PRO A 94 10.98 41.65 33.64
N LEU A 95 9.89 41.23 34.28
CA LEU A 95 9.71 39.85 34.71
C LEU A 95 8.29 39.38 34.33
N CYS A 96 8.18 38.79 33.14
CA CYS A 96 7.20 37.74 32.79
C CYS A 96 7.40 37.28 31.32
N LEU A 97 8.63 36.90 30.95
CA LEU A 97 8.85 35.91 29.89
C LEU A 97 8.70 34.53 30.53
N CYS A 98 7.47 34.12 30.82
CA CYS A 98 7.19 32.76 31.30
C CYS A 98 6.53 31.95 30.19
N LEU A 99 7.36 31.11 29.57
CA LEU A 99 7.04 29.80 29.02
C LEU A 99 5.82 29.71 28.08
N ALA A 100 5.99 30.17 26.84
CA ALA A 100 5.43 29.45 25.71
C ALA A 100 6.39 28.30 25.35
N ALA A 101 6.51 27.30 26.25
CA ALA A 101 7.06 26.01 25.86
C ALA A 101 5.97 25.29 25.07
N LEU A 102 5.79 25.68 23.79
CA LEU A 102 5.11 24.83 22.84
C LEU A 102 5.97 23.56 22.77
N SER A 103 5.47 22.47 23.35
CA SER A 103 5.94 21.14 23.06
C SER A 103 5.74 20.91 21.57
N ALA A 104 6.74 21.26 20.77
CA ALA A 104 6.88 20.70 19.44
C ALA A 104 7.06 19.20 19.66
N ARG A 105 5.99 18.43 19.47
CA ARG A 105 6.14 17.00 19.21
C ARG A 105 7.01 16.93 17.96
N ALA A 106 8.25 16.49 18.11
CA ALA A 106 9.05 16.13 16.96
C ALA A 106 8.31 14.95 16.33
N GLU A 107 7.72 15.18 15.17
CA GLU A 107 7.23 14.09 14.33
C GLU A 107 8.45 13.26 14.01
N GLU A 108 8.45 11.99 14.43
CA GLU A 108 9.56 11.12 14.09
C GLU A 108 9.65 11.06 12.56
N PRO A 109 10.87 11.21 12.00
CA PRO A 109 11.03 11.17 10.56
C PRO A 109 10.55 9.82 10.04
N LEU A 110 9.75 9.84 8.97
CA LEU A 110 9.30 8.63 8.31
C LEU A 110 10.50 7.79 7.84
N PRO A 111 10.34 6.46 7.77
CA PRO A 111 11.34 5.60 7.17
C PRO A 111 11.68 6.04 5.73
N PRO A 112 12.94 5.89 5.28
CA PRO A 112 13.30 6.17 3.89
C PRO A 112 12.43 5.39 2.90
N GLY A 113 12.00 6.03 1.81
CA GLY A 113 11.13 5.41 0.80
C GLY A 113 9.64 5.68 1.01
N MET A 114 9.28 6.53 1.97
CA MET A 114 7.90 6.85 2.35
C MET A 114 7.66 8.36 2.38
N GLU A 115 6.58 8.79 1.72
CA GLU A 115 6.11 10.18 1.74
C GLU A 115 5.11 10.44 2.88
N GLY A 116 4.38 9.41 3.31
CA GLY A 116 3.36 9.53 4.35
C GLY A 116 2.77 8.18 4.79
N ALA A 117 2.31 8.12 6.03
CA ALA A 117 1.49 7.02 6.52
C ALA A 117 0.43 7.57 7.48
N GLU A 118 -0.84 7.26 7.21
CA GLU A 118 -1.96 7.77 8.01
C GLU A 118 -3.17 6.83 8.00
N VAL A 119 -4.10 7.07 8.92
CA VAL A 119 -5.45 6.49 8.86
C VAL A 119 -6.38 7.50 8.20
N LEU A 120 -6.98 7.13 7.08
CA LEU A 120 -8.06 7.90 6.47
C LEU A 120 -9.38 7.62 7.21
N PRO A 121 -9.99 8.62 7.87
CA PRO A 121 -11.32 8.44 8.45
C PRO A 121 -12.35 8.36 7.32
N GLY A 122 -13.29 7.42 7.43
CA GLY A 122 -14.40 7.30 6.48
C GLY A 122 -15.75 7.59 7.13
N TRP A 123 -16.66 6.63 7.04
CA TRP A 123 -18.06 6.79 7.42
C TRP A 123 -18.60 5.62 8.24
N GLU A 124 -19.76 5.82 8.86
CA GLU A 124 -20.57 4.75 9.44
C GLU A 124 -21.39 4.05 8.35
N ALA A 125 -21.14 2.76 8.14
CA ALA A 125 -21.95 1.93 7.27
C ALA A 125 -23.33 1.64 7.89
N PRO A 126 -24.35 1.27 7.09
CA PRO A 126 -25.71 1.03 7.59
C PRO A 126 -25.83 -0.09 8.64
N ASP A 127 -24.86 -1.00 8.69
CA ASP A 127 -24.79 -2.09 9.68
C ASP A 127 -24.10 -1.66 10.99
N GLY A 128 -23.79 -0.37 11.16
CA GLY A 128 -23.11 0.20 12.32
C GLY A 128 -21.59 0.00 12.33
N SER A 129 -21.02 -0.63 11.29
CA SER A 129 -19.57 -0.71 11.16
C SER A 129 -18.96 0.63 10.73
N ARG A 130 -17.70 0.86 11.12
CA ARG A 130 -16.91 2.01 10.68
C ARG A 130 -16.08 1.63 9.47
N ILE A 131 -16.11 2.47 8.44
CA ILE A 131 -15.22 2.38 7.30
C ILE A 131 -14.09 3.39 7.49
N ALA A 132 -12.85 2.94 7.32
CA ALA A 132 -11.63 3.73 7.31
C ALA A 132 -10.65 3.10 6.32
N ALA A 133 -9.45 3.67 6.16
CA ALA A 133 -8.37 2.99 5.44
C ALA A 133 -7.01 3.31 6.06
N LEU A 134 -6.06 2.39 5.90
CA LEU A 134 -4.64 2.72 6.07
C LEU A 134 -4.14 3.26 4.73
N LYS A 135 -3.56 4.46 4.72
CA LYS A 135 -2.92 5.04 3.53
C LYS A 135 -1.41 5.09 3.76
N ILE A 136 -0.68 4.44 2.87
CA ILE A 136 0.79 4.45 2.84
C ILE A 136 1.20 5.07 1.51
N ALA A 137 1.80 6.26 1.54
CA ALA A 137 2.34 6.94 0.37
C ALA A 137 3.86 6.68 0.29
N LEU A 138 4.33 6.27 -0.88
CA LEU A 138 5.68 5.82 -1.13
C LEU A 138 6.42 6.83 -2.01
N ASP A 139 7.73 6.97 -1.78
CA ASP A 139 8.58 7.76 -2.66
C ASP A 139 8.56 7.18 -4.10
N PRO A 140 8.75 7.99 -5.15
CA PRO A 140 8.75 7.50 -6.52
C PRO A 140 9.70 6.33 -6.76
N GLY A 141 9.18 5.27 -7.40
CA GLY A 141 9.92 4.03 -7.71
C GLY A 141 9.89 2.98 -6.60
N TRP A 142 9.53 3.38 -5.36
CA TRP A 142 9.34 2.45 -4.26
C TRP A 142 8.00 1.72 -4.38
N LYS A 143 7.98 0.51 -3.82
CA LYS A 143 6.84 -0.40 -3.85
C LYS A 143 6.63 -0.99 -2.47
N THR A 144 5.40 -1.43 -2.21
CA THR A 144 5.09 -2.33 -1.10
C THR A 144 4.28 -3.52 -1.60
N TYR A 145 3.95 -4.43 -0.70
CA TYR A 145 3.52 -5.77 -1.00
C TYR A 145 2.03 -5.98 -0.73
N TRP A 146 1.44 -6.86 -1.53
CA TRP A 146 0.10 -7.38 -1.30
C TRP A 146 0.13 -8.45 -0.21
N ARG A 147 -1.06 -8.90 0.24
CA ARG A 147 -1.17 -10.00 1.20
C ARG A 147 -0.52 -11.31 0.73
N SER A 148 -0.47 -11.53 -0.58
CA SER A 148 0.16 -12.68 -1.24
C SER A 148 1.20 -12.15 -2.23
N PRO A 149 2.43 -11.86 -1.78
CA PRO A 149 3.31 -10.94 -2.49
C PRO A 149 4.21 -11.61 -3.55
N GLY A 150 3.99 -12.90 -3.82
CA GLY A 150 4.91 -13.74 -4.59
C GLY A 150 6.13 -14.18 -3.78
N ASP A 151 7.04 -14.90 -4.42
CA ASP A 151 8.17 -15.57 -3.76
C ASP A 151 9.17 -14.61 -3.11
N ALA A 152 9.35 -13.44 -3.71
CA ALA A 152 10.36 -12.46 -3.30
C ALA A 152 9.82 -11.34 -2.40
N GLY A 153 8.56 -11.41 -1.98
CA GLY A 153 7.90 -10.32 -1.26
C GLY A 153 7.73 -10.53 0.24
N VAL A 154 7.58 -9.43 0.99
CA VAL A 154 7.34 -9.45 2.44
C VAL A 154 5.94 -8.89 2.71
N PRO A 155 4.94 -9.74 3.00
CA PRO A 155 3.56 -9.28 3.14
C PRO A 155 3.40 -8.40 4.39
N PRO A 156 2.51 -7.41 4.35
CA PRO A 156 2.17 -6.62 5.53
C PRO A 156 1.47 -7.48 6.60
N VAL A 157 1.86 -7.29 7.85
CA VAL A 157 1.23 -7.84 9.05
C VAL A 157 0.67 -6.67 9.84
N ILE A 158 -0.62 -6.73 10.15
CA ILE A 158 -1.31 -5.65 10.86
C ILE A 158 -1.89 -6.20 12.15
N ASP A 159 -1.50 -5.63 13.27
CA ASP A 159 -2.11 -5.88 14.58
C ASP A 159 -3.01 -4.71 14.98
N PHE A 160 -4.24 -5.03 15.39
CA PHE A 160 -5.22 -4.06 15.84
C PHE A 160 -5.46 -4.12 17.37
N ALA A 161 -4.66 -4.89 18.11
CA ALA A 161 -4.87 -5.18 19.53
C ALA A 161 -4.85 -3.93 20.43
N GLY A 162 -4.20 -2.84 20.00
CA GLY A 162 -4.22 -1.55 20.70
C GLY A 162 -5.53 -0.77 20.56
N SER A 163 -6.48 -1.22 19.74
CA SER A 163 -7.74 -0.52 19.50
C SER A 163 -8.71 -0.61 20.68
N ASP A 164 -9.53 0.42 20.86
CA ASP A 164 -10.64 0.43 21.83
C ASP A 164 -12.00 0.33 21.13
N ASN A 165 -12.93 -0.39 21.77
CA ASN A 165 -14.27 -0.67 21.26
C ASN A 165 -14.30 -1.37 19.88
N VAL A 166 -13.30 -2.20 19.55
CA VAL A 166 -13.25 -2.97 18.30
C VAL A 166 -13.49 -4.46 18.55
N ALA A 167 -14.52 -5.03 17.91
CA ALA A 167 -14.82 -6.46 17.98
C ALA A 167 -14.17 -7.25 16.83
N LYS A 168 -14.09 -6.63 15.64
CA LYS A 168 -13.49 -7.25 14.46
C LYS A 168 -13.01 -6.17 13.49
N VAL A 169 -11.86 -6.39 12.88
CA VAL A 169 -11.42 -5.64 11.70
C VAL A 169 -11.36 -6.59 10.51
N GLN A 170 -12.01 -6.20 9.42
CA GLN A 170 -11.84 -6.84 8.12
C GLN A 170 -11.02 -5.93 7.23
N VAL A 171 -9.85 -6.42 6.83
CA VAL A 171 -9.01 -5.76 5.84
C VAL A 171 -9.55 -6.09 4.45
N ILE A 172 -9.81 -5.06 3.66
CA ILE A 172 -10.33 -5.16 2.30
C ILE A 172 -9.18 -4.85 1.36
N TRP A 173 -8.85 -5.79 0.49
CA TRP A 173 -7.68 -5.72 -0.36
C TRP A 173 -8.06 -5.33 -1.79
N PRO A 174 -7.68 -4.13 -2.26
CA PRO A 174 -7.74 -3.79 -3.67
C PRO A 174 -6.91 -4.76 -4.51
N ALA A 175 -7.19 -4.80 -5.81
CA ALA A 175 -6.40 -5.55 -6.77
C ALA A 175 -4.96 -4.99 -6.79
N PRO A 176 -3.95 -5.85 -6.63
CA PRO A 176 -2.55 -5.43 -6.71
C PRO A 176 -2.08 -5.37 -8.16
N GLN A 177 -0.82 -4.99 -8.33
CA GLN A 177 -0.09 -5.10 -9.58
C GLN A 177 1.01 -6.15 -9.47
N VAL A 178 1.40 -6.70 -10.62
CA VAL A 178 2.54 -7.61 -10.74
C VAL A 178 3.75 -6.81 -11.19
N PHE A 179 4.87 -7.00 -10.51
CA PHE A 179 6.15 -6.39 -10.85
C PHE A 179 7.20 -7.47 -11.07
N ASP A 180 7.95 -7.36 -12.16
CA ASP A 180 9.12 -8.18 -12.41
C ASP A 180 10.38 -7.31 -12.28
N GLN A 181 11.28 -7.67 -11.37
CA GLN A 181 12.56 -6.98 -11.16
C GLN A 181 13.67 -8.01 -10.99
N ASN A 182 14.73 -7.91 -11.80
CA ASN A 182 15.88 -8.82 -11.76
C ASN A 182 15.50 -10.31 -11.88
N GLY A 183 14.42 -10.61 -12.61
CA GLY A 183 13.90 -11.98 -12.77
C GLY A 183 13.08 -12.49 -11.59
N LEU A 184 12.84 -11.66 -10.57
CA LEU A 184 11.97 -11.96 -9.45
C LEU A 184 10.62 -11.27 -9.64
N ARG A 185 9.55 -12.03 -9.48
CA ARG A 185 8.20 -11.49 -9.48
C ARG A 185 7.77 -11.12 -8.07
N THR A 186 7.10 -9.99 -7.96
CA THR A 186 6.45 -9.55 -6.73
C THR A 186 5.07 -9.01 -7.04
N VAL A 187 4.19 -9.04 -6.05
CA VAL A 187 2.81 -8.57 -6.17
C VAL A 187 2.54 -7.54 -5.09
N GLY A 188 2.03 -6.38 -5.50
CA GLY A 188 1.86 -5.28 -4.56
C GLY A 188 1.39 -3.97 -5.17
N TYR A 189 1.90 -2.87 -4.61
CA TYR A 189 1.50 -1.52 -4.94
C TYR A 189 2.73 -0.62 -5.11
N HIS A 190 2.59 0.42 -5.90
CA HIS A 190 3.57 1.49 -6.11
C HIS A 190 2.87 2.83 -5.95
N ASP A 191 3.63 3.90 -5.69
CA ASP A 191 3.16 5.25 -5.34
C ASP A 191 2.34 5.33 -4.04
N GLU A 192 1.26 4.54 -3.92
CA GLU A 192 0.47 4.44 -2.70
C GLU A 192 -0.19 3.08 -2.51
N MET A 193 -0.41 2.70 -1.25
CA MET A 193 -1.32 1.63 -0.85
C MET A 193 -2.43 2.24 0.02
N ILE A 194 -3.67 2.15 -0.47
CA ILE A 194 -4.87 2.48 0.29
C ILE A 194 -5.57 1.18 0.63
N LEU A 195 -5.61 0.83 1.91
CA LEU A 195 -6.11 -0.44 2.39
C LEU A 195 -7.38 -0.23 3.24
N PRO A 196 -8.58 -0.34 2.64
CA PRO A 196 -9.82 -0.14 3.37
C PRO A 196 -10.00 -1.14 4.50
N LEU A 197 -10.55 -0.64 5.60
CA LEU A 197 -10.87 -1.38 6.80
C LEU A 197 -12.37 -1.28 7.04
N LYS A 198 -13.02 -2.43 7.25
CA LYS A 198 -14.35 -2.50 7.83
C LYS A 198 -14.23 -2.92 9.29
N ILE A 199 -14.56 -2.00 10.19
CA ILE A 199 -14.36 -2.14 11.62
C ILE A 199 -15.71 -2.32 12.30
N THR A 200 -15.95 -3.49 12.89
CA THR A 200 -17.15 -3.76 13.66
C THR A 200 -16.92 -3.36 15.12
N PRO A 201 -17.66 -2.38 15.64
CA PRO A 201 -17.52 -1.99 17.05
C PRO A 201 -18.07 -3.07 17.98
N THR A 202 -17.54 -3.15 19.21
CA THR A 202 -18.10 -3.98 20.28
C THR A 202 -19.43 -3.42 20.76
N ASP A 203 -19.51 -2.10 20.91
CA ASP A 203 -20.69 -1.33 21.23
C ASP A 203 -20.88 -0.21 20.19
N PRO A 204 -21.88 -0.31 19.30
CA PRO A 204 -22.08 0.66 18.22
C PRO A 204 -22.47 2.07 18.72
N ALA A 205 -22.90 2.21 19.99
CA ALA A 205 -23.24 3.49 20.59
C ALA A 205 -22.01 4.25 21.14
N LYS A 206 -20.83 3.62 21.19
CA LYS A 206 -19.59 4.22 21.69
C LYS A 206 -18.65 4.58 20.54
N PRO A 207 -17.78 5.60 20.73
CA PRO A 207 -16.69 5.87 19.80
C PRO A 207 -15.79 4.65 19.61
N VAL A 208 -15.16 4.56 18.44
CA VAL A 208 -14.11 3.58 18.14
C VAL A 208 -12.79 4.33 18.09
N THR A 209 -11.78 3.82 18.80
CA THR A 209 -10.40 4.28 18.64
C THR A 209 -9.63 3.16 17.96
N LEU A 210 -9.18 3.40 16.73
CA LEU A 210 -8.38 2.46 15.96
C LEU A 210 -6.90 2.65 16.31
N SER A 211 -6.21 1.56 16.60
CA SER A 211 -4.75 1.46 16.64
C SER A 211 -4.35 0.32 15.69
N ALA A 212 -3.38 0.58 14.83
CA ALA A 212 -2.87 -0.37 13.84
C ALA A 212 -1.34 -0.35 13.89
N ASP A 213 -0.76 -1.43 14.40
CA ASP A 213 0.68 -1.69 14.36
C ASP A 213 0.95 -2.49 13.08
N LEU A 214 1.68 -1.88 12.14
CA LEU A 214 1.90 -2.40 10.79
C LEU A 214 3.38 -2.71 10.58
N ASP A 215 3.69 -3.98 10.38
CA ASP A 215 5.00 -4.45 9.93
C ASP A 215 4.91 -4.83 8.45
N MET A 216 5.75 -4.26 7.59
CA MET A 216 5.69 -4.48 6.15
C MET A 216 7.05 -4.35 5.47
N GLY A 217 7.21 -4.92 4.27
CA GLY A 217 8.33 -4.60 3.40
C GLY A 217 8.03 -3.42 2.47
N ILE A 218 9.04 -2.60 2.20
CA ILE A 218 9.06 -1.69 1.05
C ILE A 218 10.30 -1.95 0.21
N CYS A 219 10.23 -1.78 -1.11
CA CYS A 219 11.32 -2.13 -2.01
C CYS A 219 11.51 -1.11 -3.13
N HIS A 220 12.77 -0.72 -3.34
CA HIS A 220 13.24 -0.04 -4.55
C HIS A 220 14.17 -0.98 -5.32
N ASP A 221 15.48 -0.86 -5.11
CA ASP A 221 16.49 -1.84 -5.58
C ASP A 221 16.79 -2.89 -4.51
N VAL A 222 16.55 -2.52 -3.24
CA VAL A 222 16.71 -3.37 -2.07
C VAL A 222 15.44 -3.24 -1.26
N CYS A 223 14.99 -4.36 -0.70
CA CYS A 223 13.80 -4.41 0.12
C CYS A 223 14.16 -4.26 1.60
N VAL A 224 13.46 -3.38 2.31
CA VAL A 224 13.70 -3.08 3.72
C VAL A 224 12.41 -3.26 4.53
N PRO A 225 12.49 -3.82 5.75
CA PRO A 225 11.36 -3.87 6.66
C PRO A 225 11.07 -2.48 7.25
N VAL A 226 9.79 -2.20 7.44
CA VAL A 226 9.26 -0.97 8.04
C VAL A 226 8.20 -1.34 9.07
N SER A 227 8.24 -0.65 10.22
CA SER A 227 7.23 -0.74 11.27
C SER A 227 6.57 0.63 11.46
N LEU A 228 5.25 0.67 11.52
CA LEU A 228 4.46 1.89 11.69
C LEU A 228 3.41 1.68 12.80
N GLU A 229 3.20 2.70 13.62
CA GLU A 229 2.09 2.76 14.57
C GLU A 229 1.11 3.85 14.09
N LEU A 230 -0.07 3.44 13.62
CA LEU A 230 -1.09 4.33 13.07
C LEU A 230 -2.33 4.30 13.94
N GLY A 231 -2.99 5.43 14.15
CA GLY A 231 -4.23 5.45 14.93
C GLY A 231 -5.13 6.63 14.63
N ALA A 232 -6.43 6.44 14.87
CA ALA A 232 -7.44 7.48 14.71
C ALA A 232 -8.69 7.21 15.56
N ASP A 233 -9.31 8.28 16.03
CA ASP A 233 -10.64 8.24 16.64
C ASP A 233 -11.71 8.32 15.54
N LEU A 234 -12.48 7.24 15.38
CA LEU A 234 -13.54 7.10 14.39
C LEU A 234 -14.91 7.39 15.02
N ALA A 235 -15.07 8.63 15.47
CA ALA A 235 -16.28 9.08 16.15
C ALA A 235 -17.35 9.64 15.19
N GLY A 236 -18.62 9.37 15.51
CA GLY A 236 -19.76 9.91 14.77
C GLY A 236 -19.94 9.32 13.36
N PRO A 237 -20.87 9.85 12.57
CA PRO A 237 -21.25 9.25 11.28
C PRO A 237 -20.15 9.33 10.22
N GLY A 238 -19.14 10.17 10.40
CA GLY A 238 -18.10 10.42 9.41
C GLY A 238 -18.65 10.94 8.08
N ALA A 239 -17.86 10.82 7.02
CA ALA A 239 -18.27 11.17 5.66
C ALA A 239 -17.62 10.23 4.63
N PRO A 240 -18.30 9.90 3.53
CA PRO A 240 -17.70 9.08 2.49
C PRO A 240 -16.46 9.72 1.85
N ASP A 241 -15.33 9.03 1.93
CA ASP A 241 -14.08 9.42 1.31
C ASP A 241 -13.97 8.91 -0.14
N ALA A 242 -13.36 9.70 -1.02
CA ALA A 242 -13.24 9.34 -2.44
C ALA A 242 -12.19 8.25 -2.70
N GLU A 243 -11.05 8.32 -2.01
CA GLU A 243 -9.94 7.38 -2.14
C GLU A 243 -10.33 6.01 -1.58
N ILE A 244 -10.96 5.99 -0.40
CA ILE A 244 -11.48 4.75 0.20
C ILE A 244 -12.48 4.07 -0.75
N ARG A 245 -13.41 4.84 -1.35
CA ARG A 245 -14.38 4.28 -2.31
C ARG A 245 -13.71 3.73 -3.56
N ALA A 246 -12.71 4.42 -4.10
CA ALA A 246 -11.96 3.96 -5.26
C ALA A 246 -11.23 2.64 -4.95
N ALA A 247 -10.56 2.55 -3.80
CA ALA A 247 -9.88 1.34 -3.34
C ALA A 247 -10.87 0.18 -3.14
N MET A 248 -12.04 0.41 -2.51
CA MET A 248 -13.08 -0.61 -2.37
C MET A 248 -13.67 -1.06 -3.71
N ALA A 249 -13.75 -0.17 -4.71
CA ALA A 249 -14.22 -0.51 -6.05
C ALA A 249 -13.18 -1.31 -6.86
N ALA A 250 -11.90 -1.22 -6.49
CA ALA A 250 -10.80 -1.94 -7.13
C ALA A 250 -10.57 -3.34 -6.54
N VAL A 251 -11.39 -3.82 -5.60
CA VAL A 251 -11.30 -5.17 -5.05
C VAL A 251 -11.56 -6.21 -6.16
N PRO A 252 -10.80 -7.33 -6.22
CA PRO A 252 -11.05 -8.38 -7.20
C PRO A 252 -12.50 -8.86 -7.22
N LEU A 253 -13.07 -9.01 -8.41
CA LEU A 253 -14.46 -9.43 -8.59
C LEU A 253 -14.61 -10.91 -8.20
N ARG A 254 -15.53 -11.21 -7.29
CA ARG A 254 -15.80 -12.59 -6.89
C ARG A 254 -16.45 -13.41 -8.01
N GLN A 255 -15.84 -14.53 -8.33
CA GLN A 255 -16.29 -15.47 -9.37
C GLN A 255 -16.22 -16.92 -8.85
N PRO A 256 -17.13 -17.32 -7.94
CA PRO A 256 -17.10 -18.67 -7.37
C PRO A 256 -17.36 -19.74 -8.44
N GLY A 257 -16.71 -20.90 -8.30
CA GLY A 257 -16.99 -22.07 -9.15
C GLY A 257 -16.35 -22.04 -10.53
N LEU A 258 -15.43 -21.11 -10.81
CA LEU A 258 -14.67 -21.12 -12.07
C LEU A 258 -13.46 -22.07 -12.05
N ALA A 259 -13.05 -22.57 -10.88
CA ALA A 259 -11.84 -23.37 -10.76
C ALA A 259 -12.13 -24.77 -10.22
N HIS A 260 -11.42 -25.75 -10.79
CA HIS A 260 -11.32 -27.11 -10.28
C HIS A 260 -9.85 -27.46 -10.02
N CYS A 261 -9.56 -28.13 -8.91
CA CYS A 261 -8.20 -28.38 -8.49
C CYS A 261 -7.87 -29.85 -8.29
N THR A 262 -6.65 -30.22 -8.63
CA THR A 262 -5.99 -31.44 -8.15
C THR A 262 -4.92 -31.06 -7.14
N VAL A 263 -4.83 -31.82 -6.03
CA VAL A 263 -3.86 -31.56 -4.96
C VAL A 263 -3.02 -32.81 -4.76
N GLU A 264 -1.69 -32.64 -4.80
CA GLU A 264 -0.73 -33.74 -4.73
C GLU A 264 0.32 -33.43 -3.65
N PRO A 265 0.69 -34.38 -2.78
CA PRO A 265 1.79 -34.18 -1.85
C PRO A 265 3.13 -34.10 -2.60
N ILE A 266 4.00 -33.19 -2.16
CA ILE A 266 5.40 -33.07 -2.60
C ILE A 266 6.34 -33.25 -1.39
N ALA A 267 7.66 -33.22 -1.58
CA ALA A 267 8.60 -33.56 -0.51
C ALA A 267 8.44 -32.68 0.74
N ASP A 268 8.16 -31.39 0.54
CA ASP A 268 8.14 -30.34 1.54
C ASP A 268 6.76 -29.68 1.75
N GLY A 269 5.71 -30.16 1.07
CA GLY A 269 4.41 -29.50 1.11
C GLY A 269 3.37 -30.13 0.18
N MET A 270 2.55 -29.27 -0.43
CA MET A 270 1.48 -29.67 -1.35
C MET A 270 1.57 -28.90 -2.66
N ARG A 271 1.39 -29.57 -3.80
CA ARG A 271 1.21 -28.91 -5.10
C ARG A 271 -0.27 -28.85 -5.43
N VAL A 272 -0.75 -27.67 -5.81
CA VAL A 272 -2.11 -27.44 -6.30
C VAL A 272 -2.04 -27.14 -7.79
N LYS A 273 -2.80 -27.88 -8.59
CA LYS A 273 -3.03 -27.62 -10.01
C LYS A 273 -4.48 -27.22 -10.20
N ALA A 274 -4.73 -26.02 -10.71
CA ALA A 274 -6.06 -25.50 -10.99
C ALA A 274 -6.30 -25.48 -12.50
N ALA A 275 -7.48 -25.93 -12.93
CA ALA A 275 -8.07 -25.59 -14.21
C ALA A 275 -9.11 -24.50 -13.95
N ILE A 276 -8.92 -23.32 -14.55
CA ILE A 276 -9.75 -22.14 -14.30
C ILE A 276 -10.43 -21.74 -15.60
N ASP A 277 -11.75 -21.82 -15.66
CA ASP A 277 -12.54 -21.50 -16.84
C ASP A 277 -12.84 -20.01 -16.91
N LEU A 278 -12.08 -19.28 -17.73
CA LEU A 278 -12.26 -17.85 -17.97
C LEU A 278 -11.92 -17.46 -19.42
N PRO A 279 -12.54 -16.39 -19.97
CA PRO A 279 -12.15 -15.85 -21.27
C PRO A 279 -10.68 -15.43 -21.28
N GLU A 280 -9.98 -15.67 -22.38
CA GLU A 280 -8.58 -15.27 -22.53
C GLU A 280 -8.40 -13.76 -22.33
N ALA A 281 -7.45 -13.39 -21.47
CA ALA A 281 -6.92 -12.05 -21.33
C ALA A 281 -5.38 -12.04 -21.41
N ALA A 282 -4.82 -10.90 -21.78
CA ALA A 282 -3.39 -10.68 -21.76
C ALA A 282 -2.88 -10.45 -20.32
N GLY A 283 -1.61 -10.76 -20.09
CA GLY A 283 -0.94 -10.49 -18.81
C GLY A 283 -1.43 -11.34 -17.64
N GLU A 284 -1.95 -12.54 -17.90
CA GLU A 284 -2.56 -13.33 -16.85
C GLU A 284 -1.59 -13.92 -15.84
N VAL A 285 -1.89 -13.72 -14.55
CA VAL A 285 -1.16 -14.26 -13.41
C VAL A 285 -2.16 -14.80 -12.39
N ALA A 286 -2.00 -16.07 -12.02
CA ALA A 286 -2.79 -16.70 -10.96
C ALA A 286 -2.04 -16.65 -9.63
N LEU A 287 -2.69 -16.24 -8.55
CA LEU A 287 -2.11 -16.18 -7.22
C LEU A 287 -2.92 -17.07 -6.30
N PHE A 288 -2.24 -17.91 -5.54
CA PHE A 288 -2.85 -18.93 -4.70
C PHE A 288 -2.63 -18.56 -3.22
N GLU A 289 -3.67 -18.72 -2.41
CA GLU A 289 -3.59 -18.52 -0.96
C GLU A 289 -4.53 -19.49 -0.23
N LEU A 290 -4.24 -19.74 1.04
CA LEU A 290 -5.19 -20.33 1.99
C LEU A 290 -5.75 -19.22 2.86
N ARG A 291 -7.08 -19.12 2.96
CA ARG A 291 -7.72 -18.00 3.66
C ARG A 291 -7.56 -18.12 5.17
N SER A 292 -7.54 -19.34 5.70
CA SER A 292 -7.45 -19.59 7.14
C SER A 292 -6.01 -19.59 7.67
N THR A 293 -5.05 -20.01 6.83
CA THR A 293 -3.68 -20.29 7.25
C THR A 293 -2.68 -19.67 6.27
N PRO A 294 -2.24 -18.42 6.51
CA PRO A 294 -1.20 -17.80 5.71
C PRO A 294 0.09 -18.63 5.76
N MET A 295 0.59 -19.04 4.60
CA MET A 295 1.85 -19.76 4.46
C MET A 295 2.56 -19.32 3.18
N TRP A 296 3.80 -19.76 3.01
CA TRP A 296 4.51 -19.51 1.76
C TRP A 296 3.88 -20.32 0.62
N VAL A 297 3.70 -19.65 -0.51
CA VAL A 297 3.16 -20.22 -1.74
C VAL A 297 4.07 -19.80 -2.86
N SER A 298 4.49 -20.75 -3.68
CA SER A 298 5.37 -20.47 -4.83
C SER A 298 4.71 -19.48 -5.79
N ASP A 299 5.53 -18.80 -6.58
CA ASP A 299 5.03 -18.19 -7.82
C ASP A 299 4.33 -19.27 -8.67
N SER A 300 3.26 -18.87 -9.35
CA SER A 300 2.51 -19.81 -10.18
C SER A 300 3.09 -19.95 -11.58
N GLU A 301 3.09 -21.18 -12.05
CA GLU A 301 3.22 -21.48 -13.47
C GLU A 301 1.83 -21.52 -14.08
N ALA A 302 1.65 -20.91 -15.26
CA ALA A 302 0.35 -20.90 -15.93
C ALA A 302 0.48 -21.11 -17.45
N GLU A 303 -0.44 -21.91 -18.01
CA GLU A 303 -0.54 -22.20 -19.43
C GLU A 303 -2.00 -22.07 -19.89
N ARG A 304 -2.20 -21.45 -21.06
CA ARG A 304 -3.51 -21.30 -21.69
C ARG A 304 -3.88 -22.56 -22.48
N GLN A 305 -5.10 -23.05 -22.28
CA GLN A 305 -5.74 -24.05 -23.14
C GLN A 305 -7.15 -23.60 -23.53
N GLY A 306 -7.27 -22.87 -24.64
CA GLY A 306 -8.55 -22.29 -25.07
C GLY A 306 -9.10 -21.32 -24.02
N ASN A 307 -10.28 -21.61 -23.47
CA ASN A 307 -10.92 -20.81 -22.41
C ASN A 307 -10.57 -21.28 -20.99
N THR A 308 -9.52 -22.08 -20.84
CA THR A 308 -9.08 -22.57 -19.53
C THR A 308 -7.65 -22.10 -19.29
N LEU A 309 -7.42 -21.46 -18.14
CA LEU A 309 -6.10 -21.21 -17.59
C LEU A 309 -5.73 -22.38 -16.70
N LEU A 310 -4.73 -23.17 -17.10
CA LEU A 310 -4.12 -24.17 -16.24
C LEU A 310 -3.03 -23.49 -15.42
N ALA A 311 -3.17 -23.46 -14.11
CA ALA A 311 -2.19 -22.85 -13.22
C ALA A 311 -1.76 -23.81 -12.11
N SER A 312 -0.51 -23.73 -11.66
CA SER A 312 -0.04 -24.52 -10.54
C SER A 312 0.86 -23.74 -9.60
N ALA A 313 0.73 -24.03 -8.31
CA ALA A 313 1.56 -23.46 -7.25
C ALA A 313 1.85 -24.50 -6.16
N GLU A 314 2.91 -24.28 -5.41
CA GLU A 314 3.36 -25.12 -4.30
C GLU A 314 3.13 -24.41 -2.97
N PHE A 315 2.50 -25.10 -2.02
CA PHE A 315 2.25 -24.63 -0.66
C PHE A 315 3.23 -25.31 0.27
N VAL A 316 4.12 -24.54 0.89
CA VAL A 316 5.16 -25.06 1.78
C VAL A 316 4.93 -24.52 3.20
N PRO A 317 4.54 -25.38 4.16
CA PRO A 317 4.43 -24.98 5.55
C PRO A 317 5.81 -24.88 6.20
N ASP A 318 5.91 -24.17 7.32
CA ASP A 318 7.15 -24.06 8.12
C ASP A 318 7.72 -25.43 8.56
N SER A 319 6.89 -26.47 8.59
CA SER A 319 7.31 -27.83 8.93
C SER A 319 8.10 -28.54 7.82
N GLY A 320 8.04 -28.02 6.59
CA GLY A 320 8.66 -28.61 5.39
C GLY A 320 8.16 -30.03 5.12
N LYS A 321 6.87 -30.30 5.31
CA LYS A 321 6.25 -31.62 5.13
C LYS A 321 4.86 -31.50 4.50
N PRO A 322 4.39 -32.54 3.78
CA PRO A 322 3.00 -32.67 3.38
C PRO A 322 2.01 -32.46 4.53
N PHE A 323 0.89 -31.84 4.21
CA PHE A 323 -0.20 -31.58 5.15
C PHE A 323 -1.56 -31.77 4.47
N PRO A 324 -2.64 -32.03 5.21
CA PRO A 324 -3.98 -32.10 4.63
C PRO A 324 -4.43 -30.69 4.21
N LEU A 325 -4.33 -30.39 2.92
CA LEU A 325 -4.82 -29.14 2.35
C LEU A 325 -6.33 -29.21 2.13
N ASP A 326 -7.07 -28.27 2.72
CA ASP A 326 -8.51 -28.12 2.50
C ASP A 326 -8.77 -27.28 1.24
N GLN A 327 -9.26 -27.93 0.19
CA GLN A 327 -9.59 -27.27 -1.08
C GLN A 327 -10.69 -26.21 -0.96
N SER A 328 -11.54 -26.27 0.07
CA SER A 328 -12.55 -25.25 0.33
C SER A 328 -11.95 -23.98 0.95
N ASP A 329 -10.74 -24.05 1.49
CA ASP A 329 -10.00 -22.91 2.04
C ASP A 329 -9.11 -22.22 1.01
N LEU A 330 -8.91 -22.85 -0.16
CA LEU A 330 -8.19 -22.23 -1.28
C LEU A 330 -8.88 -20.96 -1.74
N ARG A 331 -8.06 -19.98 -2.06
CA ARG A 331 -8.45 -18.81 -2.83
C ARG A 331 -7.46 -18.63 -3.97
N ILE A 332 -8.01 -18.38 -5.15
CA ILE A 332 -7.25 -18.12 -6.36
C ILE A 332 -7.63 -16.72 -6.84
N THR A 333 -6.65 -15.84 -6.98
CA THR A 333 -6.83 -14.52 -7.60
C THR A 333 -6.18 -14.53 -8.97
N VAL A 334 -6.94 -14.25 -10.03
CA VAL A 334 -6.39 -14.09 -11.38
C VAL A 334 -6.33 -12.61 -11.71
N LEU A 335 -5.13 -12.11 -11.98
CA LEU A 335 -4.85 -10.75 -12.44
C LEU A 335 -4.65 -10.78 -13.95
N SER A 336 -5.15 -9.76 -14.66
CA SER A 336 -4.99 -9.63 -16.11
C SER A 336 -5.25 -8.19 -16.57
N ASP A 337 -5.03 -7.91 -17.85
CA ASP A 337 -5.41 -6.64 -18.47
C ASP A 337 -6.94 -6.41 -18.50
N ALA A 338 -7.74 -7.47 -18.34
CA ALA A 338 -9.20 -7.39 -18.21
C ALA A 338 -9.67 -7.06 -16.78
N GLY A 339 -8.76 -7.03 -15.82
CA GLY A 339 -9.03 -6.82 -14.39
C GLY A 339 -8.66 -8.02 -13.53
N ALA A 340 -9.08 -7.95 -12.26
CA ALA A 340 -8.80 -8.96 -11.25
C ALA A 340 -10.08 -9.70 -10.84
N ILE A 341 -10.00 -11.02 -10.74
CA ILE A 341 -11.07 -11.87 -10.19
C ILE A 341 -10.55 -12.68 -9.00
N GLU A 342 -11.44 -12.99 -8.04
CA GLU A 342 -11.16 -13.84 -6.87
C GLU A 342 -12.12 -15.03 -6.87
N ILE A 343 -11.56 -16.24 -6.76
CA ILE A 343 -12.27 -17.51 -6.76
C ILE A 343 -12.03 -18.15 -5.40
N ASP A 344 -13.09 -18.29 -4.61
CA ASP A 344 -13.04 -18.94 -3.30
C ASP A 344 -13.49 -20.40 -3.43
N GLY A 345 -12.65 -21.32 -2.95
CA GLY A 345 -12.82 -22.77 -3.06
C GLY A 345 -12.42 -23.30 -4.43
N CYS A 346 -11.84 -24.51 -4.45
CA CYS A 346 -11.42 -25.16 -5.70
C CYS A 346 -11.64 -26.68 -5.60
N PRO A 347 -12.88 -27.17 -5.81
CA PRO A 347 -13.20 -28.59 -5.66
C PRO A 347 -12.40 -29.48 -6.61
N ALA A 348 -12.28 -30.76 -6.27
CA ALA A 348 -11.78 -31.76 -7.20
C ALA A 348 -12.62 -31.82 -8.49
N ASN A 349 -11.95 -32.15 -9.60
CA ASN A 349 -12.59 -32.48 -10.87
C ASN A 349 -13.38 -33.80 -10.79
#